data_AF-A0A1G6NHL6-F1
#
_entry.id   AF-A0A1G6NHL6-F1
#
_cell.length_a   1.000
_cell.length_b   1.000
_cell.length_c   1.000
_cell.angle_alpha   90.00
_cell.angle_beta   90.00
_cell.angle_gamma   90.00
#
_symmetry.space_group_name_H-M   'P 1'
#
loop_
_entity.id
_entity.type
_entity.pdbx_description
1 polymer ?
#
loop_
_entity_poly.entity_id
_entity_poly.type
_entity_poly.pdbx_seq_one_letter_code
_entity_poly.pdbx_strand_id
1 'polypeptide(L)' 'MNELNYTTAMQRLELIVAQLEEGKKSVDELSELVKEASDLVKLCRTKLKATEEDIQKAFEDS' A
#
# COMPACT_ATOMS: atom_id res chain seq x y z
N MET A 1 13.74 12.03 5.36
CA MET A 1 13.18 10.95 4.53
C MET A 1 11.83 10.60 5.13
N ASN A 2 10.73 10.94 4.46
CA ASN A 2 9.40 10.56 4.95
C ASN A 2 9.17 9.11 4.57
N GLU A 3 9.33 8.20 5.54
CA GLU A 3 8.78 6.85 5.39
C GLU A 3 7.28 6.99 5.11
N LEU A 4 6.81 6.45 3.99
CA LEU A 4 5.38 6.34 3.75
C LEU A 4 4.80 5.45 4.86
N ASN A 5 3.97 6.04 5.72
CA ASN A 5 3.24 5.28 6.72
C ASN A 5 2.06 4.55 6.07
N TYR A 6 1.53 3.54 6.77
CA TYR A 6 0.45 2.69 6.24
C TYR A 6 -0.77 3.52 5.80
N THR A 7 -1.15 4.54 6.58
CA THR A 7 -2.29 5.41 6.29
C THR A 7 -2.10 6.17 4.98
N THR A 8 -0.94 6.78 4.76
CA THR A 8 -0.64 7.49 3.51
C THR A 8 -0.61 6.55 2.32
N ALA A 9 -0.07 5.33 2.48
CA ALA A 9 -0.09 4.33 1.43
C ALA A 9 -1.52 3.91 1.05
N MET A 10 -2.39 3.75 2.05
CA MET A 10 -3.80 3.42 1.86
C MET A 10 -4.57 4.55 1.15
N GLN A 11 -4.39 5.80 1.58
CA GLN A 11 -4.99 6.96 0.93
C GLN A 11 -4.56 7.08 -0.54
N ARG A 12 -3.29 6.77 -0.85
CA ARG A 12 -2.81 6.77 -2.23
C ARG A 12 -3.45 5.64 -3.04
N LEU A 13 -3.62 4.45 -2.47
CA LEU A 13 -4.31 3.34 -3.13
C LEU A 13 -5.76 3.69 -3.47
N GLU A 14 -6.50 4.31 -2.56
CA GLU A 14 -7.88 4.79 -2.81
C GLU A 14 -7.93 5.78 -3.97
N LEU A 15 -6.97 6.71 -4.02
CA LEU A 15 -6.87 7.68 -5.12
C LEU A 15 -6.55 6.99 -6.46
N ILE A 16 -5.65 6.00 -6.47
CA ILE A 16 -5.34 5.24 -7.68
C ILE A 16 -6.59 4.51 -8.18
N VAL A 17 -7.35 3.85 -7.29
CA VAL A 17 -8.61 3.19 -7.66
C VAL A 17 -9.58 4.18 -8.31
N ALA A 18 -9.79 5.35 -7.69
CA ALA A 18 -10.65 6.39 -8.25
C ALA A 18 -10.19 6.86 -9.65
N GLN A 19 -8.87 6.97 -9.89
CA GLN A 19 -8.31 7.34 -11.19
C GLN A 19 -8.47 6.24 -12.25
N LEU A 20 -8.39 4.97 -11.85
CA LEU A 20 -8.63 3.83 -12.73
C LEU A 20 -10.12 3.76 -13.12
N GLU A 21 -11.02 4.03 -12.18
CA GLU A 21 -12.47 4.04 -12.39
C GLU A 21 -12.95 5.22 -13.24
N GLU A 22 -12.25 6.36 -13.23
CA GLU A 22 -12.59 7.53 -14.05
C GLU A 22 -12.53 7.21 -15.56
N GLY A 23 -11.73 6.21 -15.96
CA GLY A 23 -11.69 5.70 -17.35
C GLY A 23 -11.15 6.69 -18.39
N LYS A 24 -10.50 7.77 -17.96
CA LYS A 24 -9.93 8.81 -18.85
C LYS A 24 -8.43 8.67 -19.10
N LYS A 25 -7.79 7.65 -18.53
CA LYS A 25 -6.34 7.42 -18.59
C LYS A 25 -5.95 6.66 -19.85
N SER A 26 -4.82 7.03 -20.43
CA SER A 26 -4.17 6.28 -21.50
C SER A 26 -3.61 4.94 -21.01
N VAL A 27 -3.33 4.00 -21.92
CA VAL A 27 -2.78 2.68 -21.56
C VAL A 27 -1.45 2.78 -20.82
N ASP A 28 -0.60 3.74 -21.19
CA ASP A 28 0.68 3.98 -20.51
C ASP A 28 0.47 4.48 -19.07
N GLU A 29 -0.44 5.44 -18.87
CA GLU A 29 -0.81 5.93 -17.53
C GLU A 29 -1.43 4.82 -16.66
N LEU A 30 -2.26 3.96 -17.25
CA LEU A 30 -2.83 2.81 -16.53
C LEU A 30 -1.74 1.85 -16.06
N SER A 31 -0.73 1.58 -16.91
CA SER A 31 0.41 0.74 -16.56
C SER A 31 1.21 1.31 -15.39
N GLU A 32 1.44 2.63 -15.39
CA GLU A 32 2.12 3.33 -14.28
C GLU A 32 1.30 3.27 -12.99
N LEU A 33 0.00 3.55 -13.04
CA LEU A 33 -0.89 3.49 -11.87
C LEU A 33 -0.95 2.09 -11.26
N VAL A 34 -1.03 1.05 -12.09
CA VAL A 34 -1.03 -0.34 -11.64
C VAL A 34 0.30 -0.72 -10.99
N LYS A 35 1.42 -0.27 -11.57
CA LYS A 35 2.75 -0.50 -11.00
C LYS A 35 2.89 0.16 -9.63
N GLU A 36 2.45 1.41 -9.51
CA GLU A 36 2.46 2.13 -8.24
C GLU A 36 1.58 1.45 -7.19
N ALA A 37 0.36 1.05 -7.55
CA ALA A 37 -0.53 0.32 -6.66
C ALA A 37 0.10 -1.00 -6.16
N SER A 38 0.78 -1.73 -7.03
CA SER A 38 1.49 -2.97 -6.67
C SER A 38 2.55 -2.72 -5.60
N ASP A 39 3.33 -1.65 -5.73
CA ASP A 39 4.38 -1.32 -4.76
C ASP A 39 3.81 -0.83 -3.42
N LEU A 40 2.72 -0.06 -3.45
CA LEU A 40 1.99 0.35 -2.25
C LEU A 40 1.39 -0.85 -1.50
N VAL A 41 0.80 -1.81 -2.22
CA VAL A 41 0.27 -3.05 -1.62
C VAL A 41 1.37 -3.85 -0.95
N LYS A 42 2.55 -3.97 -1.58
CA LYS A 42 3.71 -4.64 -0.95
C LYS A 42 4.10 -3.94 0.35
N LEU A 43 4.19 -2.61 0.34
CA LEU A 43 4.52 -1.83 1.54
C LEU A 43 3.52 -2.09 2.67
N CYS A 44 2.22 -2.04 2.37
CA CYS A 44 1.16 -2.30 3.34
C CYS A 44 1.27 -3.70 3.94
N ARG A 45 1.48 -4.73 3.11
CA ARG A 45 1.66 -6.12 3.55
C ARG A 45 2.87 -6.28 4.46
N THR A 46 4.00 -5.65 4.11
CA THR A 46 5.21 -5.69 4.94
C THR A 46 4.96 -5.07 6.31
N LYS A 47 4.27 -3.93 6.39
CA LYS A 47 3.94 -3.29 7.67
C LYS A 47 2.98 -4.13 8.52
N LEU A 48 1.97 -4.73 7.91
CA LEU A 48 1.03 -5.63 8.61
C LEU A 48 1.77 -6.85 9.18
N LYS A 49 2.62 -7.48 8.37
CA LYS A 49 3.42 -8.62 8.80
C LYS A 49 4.36 -8.27 9.95
N ALA A 50 5.07 -7.15 9.87
CA ALA A 50 5.93 -6.69 10.96
C ALA A 50 5.13 -6.44 12.25
N THR A 51 3.93 -5.85 12.13
CA THR A 51 3.04 -5.62 13.28
C THR A 51 2.57 -6.94 13.90
N GLU A 52 2.21 -7.93 13.08
CA GLU A 52 1.82 -9.27 13.53
C GLU A 52 2.96 -9.98 14.26
N GLU A 53 4.19 -9.91 13.72
CA GLU A 53 5.38 -10.49 14.35
C GLU A 53 5.68 -9.84 15.72
N ASP A 54 5.54 -8.51 15.83
CA ASP A 54 5.75 -7.79 17.08
C ASP A 54 4.69 -8.16 18.13
N ILE A 55 3.43 -8.32 17.70
CA ILE A 55 2.34 -8.80 18.56
C ILE A 55 2.66 -10.21 19.06
N GLN A 56 3.05 -11.12 18.17
CA GLN A 56 3.34 -12.51 18.54
C GLN A 56 4.47 -12.59 19.57
N LYS A 57 5.57 -11.85 19.36
CA LYS A 57 6.70 -11.80 20.32
C LYS A 57 6.26 -11.29 21.69
N ALA A 58 5.41 -10.27 21.74
CA ALA A 58 4.92 -9.72 23.01
C ALA A 58 4.11 -10.75 23.83
N PHE A 59 3.44 -11.70 23.16
CA PHE A 59 2.71 -12.79 23.82
C PHE A 59 3.57 -14.03 24.11
N GLU A 60 4.66 -14.28 23.36
CA GLU A 60 5.60 -15.39 23.63
C GLU A 60 6.52 -15.11 24.83
N ASP A 61 6.78 -13.84 25.14
CA ASP A 61 7.57 -13.41 26.31
C ASP A 61 6.73 -13.32 27.62
N SER A 62 5.47 -13.80 27.61
CA SER A 62 4.52 -13.80 28.75
C SER A 62 4.34 -15.17 29.42
#